data_AF-A0A2V9T0A9-F1
#
_entry.id   AF-A0A2V9T0A9-F1
#
_cell.length_a   1.000
_cell.length_b   1.000
_cell.length_c   1.000
_cell.angle_alpha   90.00
_cell.angle_beta   90.00
_cell.angle_gamma   90.00
#
_symmetry.space_group_name_H-M   'P 1'
#
loop_
_entity.id
_entity.type
_entity.pdbx_description
1 polymer ?
#
loop_
_entity_poly.entity_id
_entity_poly.type
_entity_poly.pdbx_seq_one_letter_code
_entity_poly.pdbx_strand_id
1 'polypeptide(L)'
;FLTRAISTICIIMFLLRASAATLHIPLTRSRAAAWYQAERLTPGRSEILSELQRLPGEQLVIVRYNPHRIPDEEWVYNQADIDSAKIVWARDMSPAENEELIGYYAGRHVWLLEADARPPRLLPYGEADLTDTHPVAQSRKLSR
;
A
#
# COMPACT_ATOMS: atom_id res chain seq x y z
N PHE A 1 -4.42 -7.36 -45.41
CA PHE A 1 -4.61 -5.92 -45.11
C PHE A 1 -4.35 -5.62 -43.63
N LEU A 2 -4.98 -6.36 -42.70
CA LEU A 2 -4.86 -6.18 -41.24
C LEU A 2 -3.42 -6.24 -40.69
N THR A 3 -2.61 -7.20 -41.13
CA THR A 3 -1.21 -7.36 -40.66
C THR A 3 -0.32 -6.18 -41.05
N ARG A 4 -0.50 -5.64 -42.27
CA ARG A 4 0.28 -4.49 -42.75
C ARG A 4 -0.11 -3.22 -41.98
N ALA A 5 -1.40 -3.05 -41.67
CA ALA A 5 -1.87 -1.92 -40.86
C ALA A 5 -1.30 -1.96 -39.43
N ILE A 6 -1.27 -3.13 -38.80
CA ILE A 6 -0.71 -3.31 -37.44
C ILE A 6 0.79 -2.97 -37.43
N SER A 7 1.57 -3.53 -38.36
CA SER A 7 3.00 -3.24 -38.45
C SER A 7 3.29 -1.76 -38.69
N THR A 8 2.53 -1.10 -39.57
CA THR A 8 2.68 0.34 -39.82
C THR A 8 2.36 1.16 -38.58
N ILE A 9 1.29 0.83 -37.86
CA ILE A 9 0.93 1.51 -36.60
C ILE A 9 2.02 1.34 -35.55
N CYS A 10 2.58 0.13 -35.39
CA CYS A 10 3.68 -0.13 -34.45
C CYS A 10 4.92 0.72 -34.76
N ILE A 11 5.30 0.83 -36.03
CA ILE A 11 6.45 1.62 -36.46
C ILE A 11 6.21 3.13 -36.22
N ILE A 12 5.03 3.64 -36.58
CA ILE A 12 4.67 5.04 -36.35
C ILE A 12 4.69 5.37 -34.86
N MET A 13 4.14 4.50 -34.01
CA MET A 13 4.12 4.70 -32.56
C MET A 13 5.53 4.67 -31.95
N PHE A 14 6.41 3.79 -32.45
CA PHE A 14 7.82 3.74 -32.03
C PHE A 14 8.57 5.01 -32.41
N LEU A 15 8.42 5.48 -33.65
CA LEU A 15 9.06 6.70 -34.13
C LEU A 15 8.56 7.93 -33.36
N LEU A 16 7.25 8.04 -33.11
CA LEU A 16 6.66 9.12 -32.32
C LEU A 16 7.21 9.16 -30.89
N ARG A 17 7.35 8.00 -30.24
CA ARG A 17 7.94 7.87 -28.89
C ARG A 17 9.42 8.24 -28.89
N ALA A 18 10.18 7.80 -29.89
CA ALA A 18 11.62 8.10 -30.01
C ALA A 18 11.87 9.59 -30.27
N SER A 19 11.04 10.24 -31.10
CA SER A 19 11.15 11.68 -31.39
C SER A 19 10.64 12.58 -30.25
N ALA A 20 9.78 12.07 -29.36
CA ALA A 20 9.26 12.82 -28.22
C ALA A 20 10.35 13.19 -27.21
N ALA A 21 11.36 12.32 -27.04
CA ALA A 21 12.53 12.61 -26.18
C ALA A 21 13.38 13.78 -26.73
N THR A 22 13.49 13.89 -28.07
CA THR A 22 14.24 14.95 -28.74
C THR A 22 13.50 16.30 -28.69
N LEU A 23 12.17 16.28 -28.61
CA LEU A 23 11.33 17.49 -28.67
C LEU A 23 11.10 18.18 -27.31
N HIS A 24 11.67 17.67 -26.20
CA HIS A 24 11.45 18.19 -24.84
C HIS A 24 9.96 18.40 -24.48
N ILE A 25 9.04 17.72 -25.15
CA ILE A 25 7.64 17.70 -24.74
C ILE A 25 7.65 16.96 -23.41
N PRO A 26 7.18 17.58 -22.29
CA PRO A 26 6.97 16.81 -21.09
C PRO A 26 5.92 15.77 -21.46
N LEU A 27 6.37 14.53 -21.68
CA LEU A 27 5.51 13.38 -21.58
C LEU A 27 5.02 13.45 -20.14
N THR A 28 3.92 14.16 -19.93
CA THR A 28 3.21 14.17 -18.67
C THR A 28 3.11 12.71 -18.30
N ARG A 29 3.60 12.39 -17.10
CA ARG A 29 3.47 11.08 -16.46
C ARG A 29 1.97 10.85 -16.33
N SER A 30 1.36 10.45 -17.43
CA SER A 30 -0.06 10.29 -17.53
C SER A 30 -0.38 9.17 -16.56
N ARG A 31 -1.40 9.41 -15.73
CA ARG A 31 -2.08 8.41 -14.89
C ARG A 31 -2.72 7.30 -15.73
N ALA A 32 -2.21 7.00 -16.93
CA ALA A 32 -2.51 5.76 -17.61
C ALA A 32 -1.90 4.64 -16.78
N ALA A 33 -2.75 3.99 -15.99
CA ALA A 33 -2.50 2.66 -15.46
C ALA A 33 -2.24 1.72 -16.65
N ALA A 34 -1.02 1.73 -17.16
CA ALA A 34 -0.56 0.70 -18.06
C ALA A 34 -0.47 -0.59 -17.23
N TRP A 35 -0.95 -1.70 -17.79
CA TRP A 35 -0.78 -3.06 -17.26
C TRP A 35 0.69 -3.47 -17.04
N TYR A 36 1.63 -2.62 -17.46
CA TYR A 36 3.08 -2.71 -17.28
C TYR A 36 3.62 -1.74 -16.20
N GLN A 37 2.79 -1.19 -15.31
CA GLN A 37 3.33 -0.58 -14.10
C GLN A 37 3.84 -1.69 -13.18
N ALA A 38 5.06 -2.15 -13.48
CA ALA A 38 5.93 -2.77 -12.50
C ALA A 38 5.98 -1.81 -11.30
N GLU A 39 5.26 -2.23 -10.26
CA GLU A 39 5.17 -1.61 -8.95
C GLU A 39 4.81 -0.11 -8.97
N ARG A 40 3.60 0.22 -8.53
CA ARG A 40 3.46 1.44 -7.73
C ARG A 40 4.35 1.23 -6.51
N LEU A 41 5.62 1.63 -6.59
CA LEU A 41 6.48 1.68 -5.43
C LEU A 41 5.86 2.71 -4.50
N THR A 42 5.13 2.24 -3.50
CA THR A 42 4.69 3.01 -2.34
C THR A 42 5.94 3.59 -1.68
N PRO A 43 6.24 4.91 -1.82
CA PRO A 43 7.44 5.50 -1.29
C PRO A 43 7.56 5.26 0.22
N GLY A 44 8.74 4.86 0.70
CA GLY A 44 8.95 4.51 2.11
C GLY A 44 8.65 3.05 2.47
N ARG A 45 7.92 2.30 1.62
CA ARG A 45 7.61 0.89 1.93
C ARG A 45 8.83 -0.01 1.89
N SER A 46 9.74 0.22 0.95
CA SER A 46 10.94 -0.62 0.82
C SER A 46 11.84 -0.52 2.05
N GLU A 47 11.92 0.67 2.63
CA GLU A 47 12.68 0.98 3.84
C GLU A 47 12.05 0.28 5.05
N ILE A 48 10.74 0.45 5.27
CA ILE A 48 10.01 -0.22 6.36
C ILE A 48 10.03 -1.74 6.21
N LEU A 49 9.87 -2.26 4.99
CA LEU A 49 9.97 -3.68 4.71
C LEU A 49 11.37 -4.22 5.09
N SER A 50 12.43 -3.50 4.72
CA SER A 50 13.82 -3.87 5.05
C SER A 50 14.12 -3.78 6.54
N GLU A 51 13.48 -2.85 7.25
CA GLU A 51 13.53 -2.75 8.71
C GLU A 51 12.87 -3.97 9.37
N LEU A 52 11.61 -4.25 9.03
CA LEU A 52 10.85 -5.38 9.56
C LEU A 52 11.47 -6.74 9.21
N GLN A 53 12.09 -6.87 8.04
CA GLN A 53 12.80 -8.10 7.65
C GLN A 53 14.02 -8.38 8.52
N ARG A 54 14.67 -7.36 9.07
CA ARG A 54 15.84 -7.52 9.96
C ARG A 54 15.45 -7.85 11.40
N LEU A 55 14.21 -7.57 11.80
CA LEU A 55 13.72 -7.93 13.12
C LEU A 55 13.60 -9.46 13.29
N PRO A 56 13.88 -9.98 14.50
CA PRO A 56 13.63 -11.39 14.81
C PRO A 56 12.13 -11.65 14.92
N GLY A 57 11.73 -12.89 14.67
CA GLY A 57 10.34 -13.32 14.76
C GLY A 57 9.44 -12.83 13.63
N GLU A 58 8.18 -13.22 13.74
CA GLU A 58 7.13 -12.84 12.80
C GLU A 58 6.52 -11.50 13.18
N GLN A 59 6.09 -10.75 12.16
CA GLN A 59 5.60 -9.38 12.29
C GLN A 59 4.17 -9.29 11.74
N LEU A 60 3.32 -8.54 12.44
CA LEU A 60 2.01 -8.11 11.99
C LEU A 60 1.99 -6.58 11.93
N VAL A 61 1.68 -6.01 10.77
CA VAL A 61 1.62 -4.56 10.57
C VAL A 61 0.19 -4.15 10.26
N ILE A 62 -0.42 -3.41 11.17
CA ILE A 62 -1.72 -2.78 11.01
C ILE A 62 -1.50 -1.41 10.38
N VAL A 63 -2.09 -1.18 9.21
CA VAL A 63 -1.86 0.01 8.38
C VAL A 63 -3.04 0.97 8.53
N ARG A 64 -2.77 2.10 9.19
CA ARG A 64 -3.71 3.21 9.36
C ARG A 64 -3.56 4.21 8.23
N TYR A 65 -4.66 4.39 7.49
CA TYR A 65 -4.81 5.43 6.48
C TYR A 65 -5.57 6.61 7.07
N ASN A 66 -5.30 7.81 6.56
CA ASN A 66 -6.06 9.00 6.91
C ASN A 66 -7.49 8.89 6.32
N PRO A 67 -8.56 9.01 7.13
CA PRO A 67 -9.93 8.85 6.66
C PRO A 67 -10.38 9.91 5.65
N HIS A 68 -9.69 11.05 5.58
CA HIS A 68 -10.01 12.18 4.70
C HIS A 68 -9.23 12.17 3.38
N ARG A 69 -8.38 11.16 3.14
CA ARG A 69 -7.56 11.07 1.94
C ARG A 69 -7.82 9.76 1.20
N ILE A 70 -7.97 9.84 -0.12
CA ILE A 70 -7.98 8.64 -0.97
C ILE A 70 -6.55 8.08 -0.94
N PRO A 71 -6.33 6.81 -0.53
CA PRO A 71 -5.00 6.23 -0.54
C PRO A 71 -4.46 6.19 -1.98
N ASP A 72 -3.44 7.00 -2.26
CA ASP A 72 -2.76 7.00 -3.56
C ASP A 72 -1.81 5.78 -3.69
N GLU A 73 -1.44 5.20 -2.54
CA GLU A 73 -0.39 4.21 -2.35
C GLU A 73 -0.96 3.01 -1.57
N GLU A 74 -0.87 1.81 -2.17
CA GLU A 74 -1.35 0.59 -1.53
C GLU A 74 -0.22 -0.03 -0.69
N TRP A 75 -0.46 -0.17 0.61
CA TRP A 75 0.45 -0.82 1.55
C TRP A 75 0.03 -2.26 1.89
N VAL A 76 -1.23 -2.62 1.68
CA VAL A 76 -1.75 -3.93 2.11
C VAL A 76 -1.63 -4.91 0.95
N TYR A 77 -0.48 -5.58 0.89
CA TYR A 77 -0.27 -6.75 0.05
C TYR A 77 0.61 -7.77 0.79
N ASN A 78 0.18 -9.03 0.73
CA ASN A 78 0.81 -10.15 1.44
C ASN A 78 1.35 -11.18 0.47
N GLN A 79 2.19 -12.09 0.99
CA GLN A 79 2.56 -13.30 0.28
C GLN A 79 1.34 -14.21 0.07
N ALA A 80 1.42 -15.10 -0.91
CA ALA A 80 0.32 -16.02 -1.23
C ALA A 80 -0.02 -16.97 -0.07
N ASP A 81 1.01 -17.45 0.63
CA ASP A 81 0.87 -18.17 1.90
C ASP A 81 0.99 -17.15 3.04
N ILE A 82 -0.14 -16.53 3.39
CA ILE A 82 -0.19 -15.43 4.35
C ILE A 82 0.12 -15.90 5.78
N ASP A 83 -0.30 -17.11 6.14
CA ASP A 83 -0.17 -17.63 7.50
C ASP A 83 1.28 -17.95 7.86
N SER A 84 2.09 -18.37 6.88
CA SER A 84 3.53 -18.62 7.07
C SER A 84 4.42 -17.40 6.75
N ALA A 85 3.84 -16.31 6.23
CA ALA A 85 4.60 -15.14 5.83
C ALA A 85 5.27 -14.49 7.04
N LYS A 86 6.57 -14.17 6.97
CA LYS A 86 7.28 -13.47 8.06
C LYS A 86 6.64 -12.13 8.44
N ILE A 87 6.05 -11.42 7.46
CA ILE A 87 5.43 -10.11 7.64
C ILE A 87 4.04 -10.17 7.02
N VAL A 88 3.02 -9.93 7.84
CA VAL A 88 1.63 -9.77 7.40
C VAL A 88 1.23 -8.31 7.53
N TRP A 89 0.64 -7.77 6.48
CA TRP A 89 0.08 -6.42 6.40
C TRP A 89 -1.43 -6.52 6.44
N ALA A 90 -2.06 -5.74 7.31
CA ALA A 90 -3.51 -5.63 7.42
C ALA A 90 -3.92 -4.17 7.47
N ARG A 91 -5.11 -3.84 6.99
CA ARG A 91 -5.67 -2.50 7.13
C ARG A 91 -6.18 -2.32 8.57
N ASP A 92 -6.00 -1.14 9.14
CA ASP A 92 -6.61 -0.75 10.42
C ASP A 92 -8.14 -0.83 10.35
N MET A 93 -8.74 -1.53 11.30
CA MET A 93 -10.20 -1.73 11.43
C MET A 93 -10.71 -1.10 12.73
N SER A 94 -11.84 -1.56 13.26
CA SER A 94 -12.24 -1.20 14.62
C SER A 94 -11.33 -1.86 15.67
N PRO A 95 -11.28 -1.33 16.91
CA PRO A 95 -10.47 -1.93 17.98
C PRO A 95 -10.77 -3.42 18.20
N ALA A 96 -12.06 -3.81 18.19
CA ALA A 96 -12.47 -5.21 18.39
C ALA A 96 -12.02 -6.13 17.24
N GLU A 97 -12.10 -5.65 15.99
CA GLU A 97 -11.65 -6.42 14.83
C GLU A 97 -10.12 -6.54 14.79
N ASN A 98 -9.41 -5.49 15.21
CA ASN A 98 -7.95 -5.54 15.34
C ASN A 98 -7.53 -6.48 16.48
N GLU A 99 -8.23 -6.49 17.61
CA GLU A 99 -7.99 -7.45 18.70
C GLU A 99 -8.19 -8.89 18.23
N GLU A 100 -9.24 -9.17 17.47
CA GLU A 100 -9.48 -10.50 16.88
C GLU A 100 -8.33 -10.91 15.94
N LEU A 101 -7.88 -10.00 15.07
CA LEU A 101 -6.77 -10.24 14.16
C LEU A 101 -5.45 -10.50 14.90
N ILE A 102 -5.17 -9.73 15.95
CA ILE A 102 -4.00 -9.91 16.82
C ILE A 102 -4.08 -11.26 17.52
N GLY A 103 -5.27 -11.68 17.95
CA GLY A 103 -5.51 -13.01 18.52
C GLY A 103 -5.29 -14.13 17.52
N TYR A 104 -5.72 -13.98 16.26
CA TYR A 104 -5.50 -14.96 15.20
C TYR A 104 -4.01 -15.15 14.89
N TYR A 105 -3.26 -14.05 14.79
CA TYR A 105 -1.80 -14.05 14.58
C TYR A 105 -1.02 -13.97 15.91
N ALA A 106 -1.49 -14.70 16.94
CA ALA A 106 -0.82 -14.71 18.24
C ALA A 106 0.65 -15.14 18.13
N GLY A 107 1.54 -14.44 18.84
CA GLY A 107 2.99 -14.69 18.81
C GLY A 107 3.77 -13.81 17.84
N ARG A 108 3.09 -13.02 17.00
CA ARG A 108 3.73 -12.00 16.16
C ARG A 108 3.94 -10.69 16.90
N HIS A 109 5.00 -9.96 16.53
CA HIS A 109 5.20 -8.58 16.96
C HIS A 109 4.27 -7.65 16.16
N VAL A 110 3.45 -6.89 16.88
CA VAL A 110 2.39 -6.05 16.28
C VAL A 110 2.83 -4.59 16.17
N TRP A 111 2.68 -4.03 14.97
CA TRP A 111 3.06 -2.67 14.63
C TRP A 111 1.85 -1.90 14.10
N LEU A 112 1.78 -0.61 14.41
CA LEU A 112 0.94 0.35 13.71
C LEU A 112 1.80 1.11 12.69
N LEU A 113 1.38 1.12 11.44
CA LEU A 113 1.94 1.95 10.38
C LEU A 113 0.98 3.09 10.05
N GLU A 114 1.43 4.32 10.20
CA GLU A 114 0.76 5.49 9.65
C GLU A 114 1.24 5.73 8.21
N ALA A 115 0.50 5.20 7.25
CA ALA A 115 0.87 5.20 5.83
C ALA A 115 0.92 6.62 5.21
N ASP A 116 0.05 7.52 5.68
CA ASP A 116 -0.08 8.88 5.14
C ASP A 116 0.88 9.89 5.78
N ALA A 117 1.60 9.51 6.84
CA ALA A 117 2.60 10.37 7.46
C ALA A 117 3.78 10.59 6.50
N ARG A 118 4.45 11.74 6.59
CA ARG A 118 5.64 12.05 5.79
C ARG A 118 6.81 12.44 6.71
N PRO A 119 7.83 11.57 6.88
CA PRO A 119 7.91 10.19 6.37
C PRO A 119 6.89 9.24 7.05
N PRO A 120 6.56 8.08 6.45
CA PRO A 120 5.70 7.08 7.08
C PRO A 120 6.25 6.67 8.45
N ARG A 121 5.37 6.48 9.43
CA ARG A 121 5.77 6.17 10.82
C ARG A 121 5.36 4.75 11.21
N LEU A 122 6.32 3.97 11.68
CA LEU A 122 6.12 2.63 12.23
C LEU A 122 6.25 2.70 13.76
N LEU A 123 5.23 2.28 14.49
CA LEU A 123 5.14 2.35 15.95
C LEU A 123 4.72 0.98 16.52
N PRO A 124 5.15 0.61 17.74
CA PRO A 124 4.56 -0.54 18.44
C PRO A 124 3.06 -0.30 18.65
N TYR A 125 2.22 -1.30 18.34
CA TYR A 125 0.76 -1.12 18.32
C TYR A 125 0.19 -0.67 19.68
N GLY A 126 0.69 -1.25 20.79
CA GLY A 126 0.24 -0.88 22.13
C GLY A 126 0.62 0.53 22.59
N GLU A 127 1.71 1.11 22.09
CA GLU A 127 2.07 2.51 22.38
C GLU A 127 1.27 3.49 21.51
N ALA A 128 0.92 3.06 20.30
CA ALA A 128 0.14 3.87 19.37
C ALA A 128 -1.32 4.01 19.80
N ASP A 129 -1.94 2.96 20.35
CA ASP A 129 -3.31 3.01 20.89
C ASP A 129 -3.42 3.97 22.10
N LEU A 130 -2.36 4.09 22.90
CA LEU A 130 -2.30 5.01 24.04
C LEU A 130 -2.11 6.48 23.63
N THR A 131 -1.52 6.72 22.45
CA THR A 131 -1.20 8.08 21.97
C THR A 131 -2.35 8.69 21.19
N ASP A 132 -3.22 7.85 20.63
CA ASP A 132 -4.23 8.25 19.66
C ASP A 132 -5.57 7.65 20.10
N THR A 133 -6.27 8.33 21.01
CA THR A 133 -7.66 8.02 21.34
C THR A 133 -8.43 7.98 20.02
N HIS A 134 -8.72 6.78 19.51
CA HIS A 134 -9.65 6.58 18.42
C HIS A 134 -10.85 7.48 18.69
N PRO A 135 -11.23 8.41 17.78
CA PRO A 135 -12.55 8.99 17.86
C PRO A 135 -13.50 7.81 17.61
N VAL A 136 -13.92 7.19 18.71
CA VAL A 136 -15.00 6.23 18.77
C VAL A 136 -16.14 6.90 18.03
N ALA A 137 -16.44 6.42 16.83
CA ALA A 137 -17.68 6.72 16.17
C ALA A 137 -18.81 6.05 17.00
N GLN A 138 -19.09 6.63 18.16
CA GLN A 138 -20.37 6.52 18.82
C GLN A 138 -21.37 7.08 17.81
N SER A 139 -22.14 6.20 17.15
CA SER A 139 -23.59 6.37 16.88
C SER A 139 -24.04 5.50 15.70
N ARG A 140 -24.50 4.27 16.00
CA ARG A 140 -25.81 3.82 15.49
C ARG A 140 -26.36 2.66 16.33
N LYS A 141 -26.74 2.96 17.58
CA LYS A 141 -27.97 2.35 18.10
C LYS A 141 -29.12 2.97 17.32
N LEU A 142 -29.59 2.29 16.27
CA LEU A 142 -30.92 2.54 15.75
C LEU A 142 -31.84 1.50 16.40
N SER A 143 -32.61 1.99 17.35
CA SER A 143 -33.82 1.38 17.88
C SER A 143 -34.67 0.73 16.78
N ARG A 144 -35.00 -0.55 16.96
CA ARG A 144 -36.33 -1.12 16.71
C ARG A 144 -36.58 -2.27 17.67
#